data_AF-A0A6P6AU92-F1
#
_entry.id   AF-A0A6P6AU92-F1
#
_cell.length_a   1.000
_cell.length_b   1.000
_cell.length_c   1.000
_cell.angle_alpha   90.00
_cell.angle_beta   90.00
_cell.angle_gamma   90.00
#
_symmetry.space_group_name_H-M   'P 1'
#
loop_
_entity.id
_entity.type
_entity.pdbx_description
1 polymer ?
#
loop_
_entity_poly.entity_id
_entity_poly.type
_entity_poly.pdbx_seq_one_letter_code
_entity_poly.pdbx_strand_id
1 'polypeptide(L)'
;MEPPPPRTPQDQAPHTHPQPSIAIPTTGTCCKCGGATTFAPPPQTPTSWPDLSSPPTYRPIRAPAINLPPNNTQAIILAPVPQSQKVPIIDPPFRFQVPTKKITCPDDIRKFHDSPTSKNFLGFIVALSESIRGHKISDPCHESPIISKIVSIIETLSLWIDQIPPVQQSSRYGNISYRTWHERLTENAESLMLQFLSDDLKPSTIEIVPYFSDSFGNSSRIDYGTGHETNFAAWLYCLARMGIIKEEDYQAVVARVFVKYLDLMRKLQLVYSLEPAGSHGVWGLDDYHFLPFIFGSSQLIDHKYMKPKSIHNEDILENFSSEYMYLSCIGFIKKVKKGLFAEHSPLLDDISGVPNWNKVNSGLLKMYKAEVLEKVPIMQHFLFGWLLK
;
A
#
# COMPACT_ATOMS: atom_id res chain seq x y z
N MET A 1 -80.02 7.47 59.19
CA MET A 1 -78.56 7.24 59.22
C MET A 1 -78.23 6.55 57.92
N GLU A 2 -77.37 7.18 57.13
CA GLU A 2 -77.29 7.17 55.65
C GLU A 2 -77.84 5.94 54.91
N PRO A 3 -78.82 6.18 54.01
CA PRO A 3 -79.08 5.34 52.84
C PRO A 3 -78.77 6.07 51.50
N PRO A 4 -78.70 5.33 50.38
CA PRO A 4 -77.84 5.62 49.22
C PRO A 4 -78.61 6.26 48.02
N PRO A 5 -78.05 6.35 46.78
CA PRO A 5 -78.26 7.43 45.79
C PRO A 5 -79.55 7.27 44.94
N PRO A 6 -79.91 8.26 44.09
CA PRO A 6 -79.72 8.09 42.64
C PRO A 6 -79.51 9.38 41.80
N ARG A 7 -79.48 9.20 40.47
CA ARG A 7 -78.85 9.95 39.38
C ARG A 7 -79.60 11.18 38.81
N THR A 8 -78.79 12.08 38.21
CA THR A 8 -78.96 12.91 36.97
C THR A 8 -80.13 13.88 36.80
N PRO A 9 -79.91 14.95 36.01
CA PRO A 9 -80.75 15.12 34.82
C PRO A 9 -79.99 15.43 33.52
N GLN A 10 -80.62 15.05 32.40
CA GLN A 10 -80.29 15.30 31.00
C GLN A 10 -80.61 16.74 30.56
N ASP A 11 -80.32 16.98 29.26
CA ASP A 11 -80.85 17.98 28.32
C ASP A 11 -79.98 19.26 28.15
N GLN A 12 -79.55 19.68 26.96
CA GLN A 12 -80.20 19.66 25.63
C GLN A 12 -79.16 19.81 24.48
N ALA A 13 -79.38 19.14 23.36
CA ALA A 13 -78.90 19.53 22.01
C ALA A 13 -79.89 20.58 21.40
N PRO A 14 -79.77 21.13 20.16
CA PRO A 14 -78.82 20.89 19.05
C PRO A 14 -78.34 22.20 18.34
N HIS A 15 -77.51 22.11 17.29
CA HIS A 15 -77.71 22.84 16.00
C HIS A 15 -76.63 22.45 14.98
N THR A 16 -77.02 22.54 13.72
CA THR A 16 -76.63 21.71 12.57
C THR A 16 -76.05 22.51 11.40
N HIS A 17 -75.12 21.89 10.66
CA HIS A 17 -74.82 22.01 9.21
C HIS A 17 -74.16 23.31 8.67
N PRO A 18 -73.62 23.31 7.43
CA PRO A 18 -72.57 22.44 6.84
C PRO A 18 -71.55 23.28 6.00
N GLN A 19 -70.33 22.80 5.68
CA GLN A 19 -69.51 23.18 4.49
C GLN A 19 -68.04 22.68 4.61
N PRO A 20 -67.25 22.59 3.52
CA PRO A 20 -67.37 21.66 2.41
C PRO A 20 -66.09 20.81 2.23
N SER A 21 -66.23 19.65 1.59
CA SER A 21 -65.13 18.84 1.09
C SER A 21 -64.35 19.57 -0.01
N ILE A 22 -63.06 19.85 0.21
CA ILE A 22 -62.09 20.20 -0.85
C ILE A 22 -60.79 19.45 -0.58
N ALA A 23 -60.47 18.55 -1.51
CA ALA A 23 -59.19 17.86 -1.61
C ALA A 23 -58.06 18.86 -1.87
N ILE A 24 -56.94 18.74 -1.14
CA ILE A 24 -55.71 19.48 -1.43
C ILE A 24 -54.69 18.50 -2.03
N PRO A 25 -54.18 18.75 -3.25
CA PRO A 25 -53.26 17.86 -3.95
C PRO A 25 -51.83 17.98 -3.38
N THR A 26 -51.17 16.84 -3.18
CA THR A 26 -49.74 16.76 -2.87
C THR A 26 -48.92 16.91 -4.15
N THR A 27 -48.44 18.12 -4.45
CA THR A 27 -47.48 18.36 -5.53
C THR A 27 -46.06 18.37 -4.96
N GLY A 28 -45.23 17.41 -5.37
CA GLY A 28 -43.79 17.41 -5.08
C GLY A 28 -43.04 18.35 -6.03
N THR A 29 -41.86 18.83 -5.64
CA THR A 29 -40.97 19.65 -6.48
C THR A 29 -39.66 18.93 -6.79
N CYS A 30 -39.15 19.13 -8.01
CA CYS A 30 -37.91 18.52 -8.50
C CYS A 30 -36.67 19.12 -7.83
N CYS A 31 -35.83 18.29 -7.23
CA CYS A 31 -34.64 18.70 -6.47
C CYS A 31 -33.46 19.23 -7.32
N LYS A 32 -33.54 19.24 -8.65
CA LYS A 32 -32.52 19.87 -9.53
C LYS A 32 -32.91 21.25 -10.07
N CYS A 33 -34.20 21.56 -10.20
CA CYS A 33 -34.64 22.80 -10.84
C CYS A 33 -35.88 23.47 -10.20
N GLY A 34 -36.46 22.88 -9.15
CA GLY A 34 -37.56 23.48 -8.39
C GLY A 34 -38.95 23.44 -9.05
N GLY A 35 -39.09 22.87 -10.25
CA GLY A 35 -40.39 22.74 -10.93
C GLY A 35 -41.32 21.70 -10.30
N ALA A 36 -42.63 21.88 -10.44
CA ALA A 36 -43.66 20.96 -9.93
C ALA A 36 -43.63 19.60 -10.66
N THR A 37 -43.79 18.50 -9.93
CA THR A 37 -43.81 17.13 -10.46
C THR A 37 -44.99 16.33 -9.88
N THR A 38 -45.53 15.41 -10.70
CA THR A 38 -46.67 14.52 -10.37
C THR A 38 -46.25 13.14 -9.89
N PHE A 39 -44.95 12.89 -9.66
CA PHE A 39 -44.48 11.60 -9.13
C PHE A 39 -44.58 11.54 -7.61
N ALA A 40 -45.11 10.43 -7.09
CA ALA A 40 -45.25 10.18 -5.66
C ALA A 40 -43.87 10.00 -4.98
N PRO A 41 -43.68 10.53 -3.76
CA PRO A 41 -42.44 10.34 -3.01
C PRO A 41 -42.26 8.86 -2.61
N PRO A 42 -41.03 8.32 -2.60
CA PRO A 42 -40.78 6.93 -2.22
C PRO A 42 -41.09 6.71 -0.73
N PRO A 43 -41.58 5.51 -0.35
CA PRO A 43 -41.99 5.22 1.01
C PRO A 43 -40.81 5.26 1.99
N GLN A 44 -40.99 5.99 3.10
CA GLN A 44 -40.05 6.01 4.22
C GLN A 44 -40.08 4.66 4.93
N THR A 45 -38.97 3.91 4.85
CA THR A 45 -38.75 2.71 5.67
C THR A 45 -37.69 2.99 6.75
N PRO A 46 -37.86 2.52 7.99
CA PRO A 46 -36.88 2.73 9.06
C PRO A 46 -35.70 1.76 8.92
N THR A 47 -34.50 2.34 8.80
CA THR A 47 -33.20 1.86 9.33
C THR A 47 -32.88 0.35 9.29
N SER A 48 -32.06 -0.08 8.33
CA SER A 48 -30.86 -0.92 8.56
C SER A 48 -30.13 -1.23 7.23
N TRP A 49 -29.09 -0.45 6.93
CA TRP A 49 -28.08 -0.78 5.91
C TRP A 49 -26.71 -0.45 6.51
N PRO A 50 -25.75 -1.40 6.61
CA PRO A 50 -24.38 -1.06 6.95
C PRO A 50 -23.64 -0.55 5.71
N ASP A 51 -23.26 0.73 5.79
CA ASP A 51 -22.02 1.31 5.28
C ASP A 51 -21.71 1.16 3.77
N LEU A 52 -22.40 1.96 2.95
CA LEU A 52 -21.81 2.43 1.69
C LEU A 52 -20.74 3.47 2.05
N SER A 53 -19.48 3.07 1.87
CA SER A 53 -18.30 3.92 1.98
C SER A 53 -18.49 5.26 1.26
N SER A 54 -18.54 6.33 2.03
CA SER A 54 -18.42 7.70 1.52
C SER A 54 -17.05 7.87 0.83
N PRO A 55 -16.91 8.77 -0.18
CA PRO A 55 -15.62 9.06 -0.78
C PRO A 55 -14.63 9.54 0.29
N PRO A 56 -13.33 9.25 0.17
CA PRO A 56 -12.37 9.53 1.24
C PRO A 56 -12.33 11.04 1.51
N THR A 57 -12.79 11.43 2.70
CA THR A 57 -12.69 12.81 3.17
C THR A 57 -11.21 13.12 3.41
N TYR A 58 -10.63 14.03 2.62
CA TYR A 58 -9.32 14.60 2.89
C TYR A 58 -9.28 15.11 4.35
N ARG A 59 -8.39 14.53 5.17
CA ARG A 59 -8.18 14.96 6.56
C ARG A 59 -6.92 15.83 6.66
N PRO A 60 -7.03 17.05 7.21
CA PRO A 60 -5.85 17.88 7.49
C PRO A 60 -4.93 17.23 8.52
N ILE A 61 -3.63 17.51 8.39
CA ILE A 61 -2.48 16.98 9.17
C ILE A 61 -2.61 17.15 10.71
N ARG A 62 -3.63 17.85 11.22
CA ARG A 62 -3.80 18.18 12.66
C ARG A 62 -5.13 17.72 13.27
N ALA A 63 -5.75 16.65 12.79
CA ALA A 63 -6.90 16.05 13.47
C ALA A 63 -6.44 15.20 14.69
N PRO A 64 -7.12 15.26 15.84
CA PRO A 64 -6.80 14.43 17.01
C PRO A 64 -7.01 12.94 16.71
N ALA A 65 -6.10 12.11 17.22
CA ALA A 65 -5.93 10.71 16.86
C ALA A 65 -7.11 9.81 17.25
N ILE A 66 -7.46 8.87 16.38
CA ILE A 66 -8.12 7.63 16.79
C ILE A 66 -6.99 6.70 17.24
N ASN A 67 -6.97 6.31 18.51
CA ASN A 67 -6.03 5.33 19.03
C ASN A 67 -6.15 4.04 18.19
N LEU A 68 -5.03 3.54 17.66
CA LEU A 68 -4.95 2.15 17.20
C LEU A 68 -5.36 1.27 18.39
N PRO A 69 -6.36 0.38 18.25
CA PRO A 69 -6.78 -0.45 19.36
C PRO A 69 -5.61 -1.36 19.78
N PRO A 70 -5.27 -1.43 21.08
CA PRO A 70 -4.11 -2.18 21.60
C PRO A 70 -4.09 -3.67 21.24
N ASN A 71 -5.24 -4.23 20.84
CA ASN A 71 -5.38 -5.63 20.45
C ASN A 71 -4.57 -6.02 19.19
N ASN A 72 -4.33 -5.10 18.24
CA ASN A 72 -3.68 -5.46 16.99
C ASN A 72 -2.17 -5.72 17.17
N THR A 73 -1.50 -4.91 18.01
CA THR A 73 -0.06 -5.03 18.28
C THR A 73 0.29 -6.34 18.98
N GLN A 74 -0.56 -6.78 19.93
CA GLN A 74 -0.35 -8.02 20.67
C GLN A 74 -0.49 -9.25 19.76
N ALA A 75 -1.44 -9.22 18.81
CA ALA A 75 -1.59 -10.28 17.82
C ALA A 75 -0.37 -10.40 16.90
N ILE A 76 0.20 -9.27 16.44
CA ILE A 76 1.42 -9.26 15.61
C ILE A 76 2.61 -9.85 16.36
N ILE A 77 2.79 -9.50 17.64
CA ILE A 77 3.91 -10.00 18.45
C ILE A 77 3.84 -11.54 18.56
N LEU A 78 2.64 -12.08 18.78
CA LEU A 78 2.41 -13.52 18.97
C LEU A 78 2.36 -14.32 17.66
N ALA A 79 2.18 -13.66 16.51
CA ALA A 79 2.15 -14.33 15.21
C ALA A 79 3.48 -15.08 14.93
N PRO A 80 3.45 -16.22 14.22
CA PRO A 80 4.68 -16.89 13.80
C PRO A 80 5.47 -16.01 12.84
N VAL A 81 6.81 -16.01 12.95
CA VAL A 81 7.66 -15.34 11.97
C VAL A 81 7.52 -16.06 10.62
N PRO A 82 7.18 -15.36 9.53
CA PRO A 82 7.18 -15.96 8.20
C PRO A 82 8.53 -16.61 7.88
N GLN A 83 8.49 -17.75 7.21
CA GLN A 83 9.69 -18.53 6.84
C GLN A 83 9.93 -18.43 5.33
N SER A 84 11.19 -18.53 4.92
CA SER A 84 11.53 -18.59 3.49
C SER A 84 10.93 -19.82 2.83
N GLN A 85 10.58 -19.67 1.55
CA GLN A 85 10.07 -20.74 0.72
C GLN A 85 10.75 -20.68 -0.64
N LYS A 86 11.10 -21.85 -1.16
CA LYS A 86 11.59 -21.98 -2.53
C LYS A 86 10.49 -21.59 -3.50
N VAL A 87 10.82 -20.71 -4.43
CA VAL A 87 9.88 -20.28 -5.47
C VAL A 87 9.65 -21.41 -6.48
N PRO A 88 8.40 -21.88 -6.69
CA PRO A 88 8.12 -22.96 -7.63
C PRO A 88 8.25 -22.46 -9.08
N ILE A 89 9.19 -23.02 -9.84
CA ILE A 89 9.38 -22.68 -11.24
C ILE A 89 8.20 -23.21 -12.06
N ILE A 90 7.73 -22.44 -13.04
CA ILE A 90 6.66 -22.84 -13.95
C ILE A 90 7.18 -23.67 -15.13
N ASP A 91 6.35 -24.60 -15.60
CA ASP A 91 6.61 -25.40 -16.80
C ASP A 91 5.57 -25.14 -17.90
N PRO A 92 5.92 -25.35 -19.19
CA PRO A 92 4.97 -25.33 -20.29
C PRO A 92 3.86 -26.40 -20.16
N PRO A 93 2.66 -26.20 -20.75
CA PRO A 93 2.25 -25.04 -21.53
C PRO A 93 1.92 -23.83 -20.64
N PHE A 94 2.48 -22.68 -20.99
CA PHE A 94 2.25 -21.44 -20.26
C PHE A 94 0.83 -20.91 -20.50
N ARG A 95 0.24 -20.31 -19.46
CA ARG A 95 -1.13 -19.74 -19.52
C ARG A 95 -1.15 -18.30 -19.02
N PHE A 96 -0.17 -17.51 -19.45
CA PHE A 96 -0.07 -16.09 -19.11
C PHE A 96 -1.37 -15.37 -19.46
N GLN A 97 -1.80 -14.49 -18.56
CA GLN A 97 -3.06 -13.75 -18.71
C GLN A 97 -2.91 -12.34 -18.17
N VAL A 98 -3.77 -11.43 -18.66
CA VAL A 98 -3.87 -10.09 -18.08
C VAL A 98 -4.27 -10.23 -16.61
N PRO A 99 -3.48 -9.72 -15.66
CA PRO A 99 -3.76 -9.88 -14.25
C PRO A 99 -4.86 -8.89 -13.84
N THR A 100 -5.66 -9.26 -12.85
CA THR A 100 -6.86 -8.50 -12.43
C THR A 100 -6.91 -8.35 -10.93
N LYS A 101 -7.57 -7.29 -10.45
CA LYS A 101 -7.83 -7.10 -9.01
C LYS A 101 -8.83 -8.15 -8.53
N LYS A 102 -8.53 -8.80 -7.40
CA LYS A 102 -9.39 -9.82 -6.78
C LYS A 102 -9.80 -9.52 -5.35
N ILE A 103 -9.07 -8.64 -4.66
CA ILE A 103 -9.33 -8.30 -3.26
C ILE A 103 -10.28 -7.11 -3.21
N THR A 104 -11.48 -7.32 -2.68
CA THR A 104 -12.49 -6.26 -2.50
C THR A 104 -12.96 -6.13 -1.06
N CYS A 105 -12.78 -7.17 -0.26
CA CYS A 105 -13.22 -7.21 1.13
C CYS A 105 -12.24 -8.04 2.00
N PRO A 106 -12.38 -7.99 3.34
CA PRO A 106 -11.55 -8.78 4.25
C PRO A 106 -11.61 -10.29 4.01
N ASP A 107 -12.71 -10.81 3.45
CA ASP A 107 -12.85 -12.24 3.16
C ASP A 107 -11.95 -12.68 2.01
N ASP A 108 -11.75 -11.82 1.01
CA ASP A 108 -10.82 -12.09 -0.09
C ASP A 108 -9.37 -12.11 0.40
N ILE A 109 -9.02 -11.28 1.38
CA ILE A 109 -7.71 -11.33 2.04
C ILE A 109 -7.50 -12.68 2.73
N ARG A 110 -8.50 -13.17 3.47
CA ARG A 110 -8.39 -14.48 4.13
C ARG A 110 -8.17 -15.59 3.10
N LYS A 111 -8.93 -15.60 2.00
CA LYS A 111 -8.73 -16.55 0.88
C LYS A 111 -7.32 -16.44 0.30
N PHE A 112 -6.83 -15.22 0.05
CA PHE A 112 -5.48 -15.01 -0.46
C PHE A 112 -4.44 -15.57 0.51
N HIS A 113 -4.52 -15.24 1.79
CA HIS A 113 -3.58 -15.67 2.82
C HIS A 113 -3.50 -17.18 3.01
N ASP A 114 -4.65 -17.85 2.94
CA ASP A 114 -4.72 -19.32 3.02
C ASP A 114 -4.12 -20.00 1.78
N SER A 115 -4.05 -19.28 0.66
CA SER A 115 -3.54 -19.80 -0.62
C SER A 115 -2.05 -20.13 -0.58
N PRO A 116 -1.60 -21.13 -1.37
CA PRO A 116 -0.18 -21.37 -1.62
C PRO A 116 0.52 -20.15 -2.22
N THR A 117 -0.17 -19.37 -3.06
CA THR A 117 0.40 -18.18 -3.71
C THR A 117 0.89 -17.16 -2.69
N SER A 118 0.07 -16.83 -1.68
CA SER A 118 0.46 -15.87 -0.64
C SER A 118 1.63 -16.38 0.21
N LYS A 119 1.62 -17.67 0.55
CA LYS A 119 2.72 -18.31 1.31
C LYS A 119 4.03 -18.28 0.53
N ASN A 120 4.00 -18.63 -0.76
CA ASN A 120 5.18 -18.60 -1.63
C ASN A 120 5.68 -17.16 -1.86
N PHE A 121 4.77 -16.20 -2.03
CA PHE A 121 5.14 -14.79 -2.21
C PHE A 121 5.80 -14.21 -0.95
N LEU A 122 5.19 -14.41 0.21
CA LEU A 122 5.79 -13.99 1.48
C LEU A 122 7.09 -14.75 1.77
N GLY A 123 7.15 -16.04 1.45
CA GLY A 123 8.37 -16.84 1.55
C GLY A 123 9.50 -16.34 0.64
N PHE A 124 9.17 -15.81 -0.54
CA PHE A 124 10.15 -15.14 -1.41
C PHE A 124 10.69 -13.86 -0.77
N ILE A 125 9.85 -13.02 -0.16
CA ILE A 125 10.32 -11.84 0.59
C ILE A 125 11.28 -12.23 1.72
N VAL A 126 10.95 -13.31 2.45
CA VAL A 126 11.82 -13.82 3.52
C VAL A 126 13.13 -14.35 2.91
N ALA A 127 13.10 -15.08 1.80
CA ALA A 127 14.31 -15.56 1.12
C ALA A 127 15.21 -14.41 0.64
N LEU A 128 14.64 -13.32 0.10
CA LEU A 128 15.38 -12.10 -0.24
C LEU A 128 16.00 -11.48 1.03
N SER A 129 15.24 -11.36 2.11
CA SER A 129 15.75 -10.86 3.40
C SER A 129 16.91 -11.71 3.91
N GLU A 130 16.80 -13.03 3.88
CA GLU A 130 17.85 -13.96 4.32
C GLU A 130 19.10 -13.88 3.44
N SER A 131 18.94 -13.67 2.12
CA SER A 131 20.06 -13.59 1.17
C SER A 131 21.02 -12.41 1.42
N ILE A 132 20.55 -11.35 2.09
CA ILE A 132 21.37 -10.18 2.42
C ILE A 132 21.80 -10.15 3.90
N ARG A 133 21.54 -11.23 4.66
CA ARG A 133 21.84 -11.27 6.09
C ARG A 133 23.34 -11.04 6.34
N GLY A 134 23.67 -10.02 7.13
CA GLY A 134 25.06 -9.71 7.48
C GLY A 134 25.92 -9.14 6.34
N HIS A 135 25.33 -8.88 5.17
CA HIS A 135 26.04 -8.36 4.00
C HIS A 135 25.80 -6.87 3.78
N LYS A 136 26.85 -6.14 3.41
CA LYS A 136 26.75 -4.75 2.97
C LYS A 136 26.21 -4.66 1.55
N ILE A 137 25.73 -3.47 1.18
CA ILE A 137 25.39 -3.17 -0.21
C ILE A 137 26.63 -3.37 -1.10
N SER A 138 27.81 -2.90 -0.71
CA SER A 138 29.03 -3.01 -1.55
C SER A 138 29.68 -4.40 -1.59
N ASP A 139 29.21 -5.36 -0.77
CA ASP A 139 29.83 -6.69 -0.74
C ASP A 139 29.71 -7.38 -2.12
N PRO A 140 30.76 -8.11 -2.55
CA PRO A 140 30.69 -8.94 -3.75
C PRO A 140 29.59 -10.01 -3.62
N CYS A 141 28.82 -10.20 -4.69
CA CYS A 141 27.81 -11.25 -4.78
C CYS A 141 27.70 -11.76 -6.23
N HIS A 142 26.95 -12.83 -6.44
CA HIS A 142 26.67 -13.32 -7.79
C HIS A 142 25.74 -12.33 -8.51
N GLU A 143 26.17 -11.84 -9.65
CA GLU A 143 25.40 -10.91 -10.49
C GLU A 143 25.27 -11.51 -11.90
N SER A 144 24.11 -12.09 -12.21
CA SER A 144 23.85 -12.58 -13.56
C SER A 144 23.65 -11.42 -14.56
N PRO A 145 23.80 -11.69 -15.88
CA PRO A 145 23.49 -10.69 -16.91
C PRO A 145 22.07 -10.14 -16.82
N ILE A 146 21.12 -10.95 -16.32
CA ILE A 146 19.73 -10.55 -16.08
C ILE A 146 19.67 -9.44 -15.02
N ILE A 147 20.39 -9.58 -13.91
CA ILE A 147 20.44 -8.57 -12.85
C ILE A 147 21.01 -7.25 -13.40
N SER A 148 22.11 -7.30 -14.14
CA SER A 148 22.68 -6.10 -14.77
C SER A 148 21.68 -5.43 -15.73
N LYS A 149 20.88 -6.22 -16.45
CA LYS A 149 19.86 -5.71 -17.36
C LYS A 149 18.71 -5.02 -16.63
N ILE A 150 18.24 -5.62 -15.54
CA ILE A 150 17.19 -5.03 -14.70
C ILE A 150 17.68 -3.71 -14.07
N VAL A 151 18.92 -3.68 -13.56
CA VAL A 151 19.53 -2.45 -13.04
C VAL A 151 19.57 -1.36 -14.11
N SER A 152 20.00 -1.69 -15.33
CA SER A 152 20.05 -0.75 -16.45
C SER A 152 18.66 -0.21 -16.84
N ILE A 153 17.61 -1.04 -16.76
CA ILE A 153 16.24 -0.60 -16.96
C ILE A 153 15.84 0.43 -15.90
N ILE A 154 16.10 0.18 -14.62
CA ILE A 154 15.77 1.12 -13.53
C ILE A 154 16.55 2.43 -13.66
N GLU A 155 17.82 2.36 -14.07
CA GLU A 155 18.63 3.55 -14.37
C GLU A 155 18.07 4.35 -15.55
N THR A 156 17.58 3.67 -16.58
CA THR A 156 16.88 4.31 -17.71
C THR A 156 15.63 5.06 -17.24
N LEU A 157 14.83 4.46 -16.35
CA LEU A 157 13.68 5.12 -15.74
C LEU A 157 14.07 6.37 -14.93
N SER A 158 15.22 6.31 -14.25
CA SER A 158 15.76 7.45 -13.48
C SER A 158 16.22 8.59 -14.38
N LEU A 159 16.82 8.28 -15.54
CA LEU A 159 17.21 9.25 -16.55
C LEU A 159 16.01 9.95 -17.18
N TRP A 160 14.87 9.27 -17.33
CA TRP A 160 13.66 9.92 -17.83
C TRP A 160 13.15 11.03 -16.92
N ILE A 161 13.43 10.97 -15.61
CA ILE A 161 13.08 12.05 -14.68
C ILE A 161 13.86 13.33 -15.03
N ASP A 162 15.14 13.21 -15.41
CA ASP A 162 15.97 14.35 -15.81
C ASP A 162 15.49 14.96 -17.14
N GLN A 163 14.92 14.12 -18.01
CA GLN A 163 14.38 14.52 -19.32
C GLN A 163 12.97 15.11 -19.22
N ILE A 164 12.28 14.92 -18.09
CA ILE A 164 10.89 15.35 -17.88
C ILE A 164 10.87 16.23 -16.60
N PRO A 165 11.38 17.46 -16.66
CA PRO A 165 11.46 18.32 -15.49
C PRO A 165 10.06 18.70 -14.96
N PRO A 166 9.95 19.02 -13.66
CA PRO A 166 8.70 19.48 -13.08
C PRO A 166 8.26 20.79 -13.72
N VAL A 167 6.99 20.88 -14.10
CA VAL A 167 6.41 22.14 -14.60
C VAL A 167 6.08 23.07 -13.43
N GLN A 168 6.13 24.37 -13.69
CA GLN A 168 5.66 25.36 -12.73
C GLN A 168 4.14 25.24 -12.59
N GLN A 169 3.66 25.04 -11.38
CA GLN A 169 2.24 24.94 -11.07
C GLN A 169 1.90 25.70 -9.78
N SER A 170 0.67 26.18 -9.68
CA SER A 170 0.15 26.83 -8.46
C SER A 170 -0.24 25.82 -7.38
N SER A 171 -0.47 24.55 -7.75
CA SER A 171 -0.82 23.48 -6.83
C SER A 171 0.37 23.12 -5.93
N ARG A 172 0.09 22.95 -4.63
CA ARG A 172 1.05 22.42 -3.65
C ARG A 172 1.13 20.88 -3.65
N TYR A 173 0.20 20.22 -4.35
CA TYR A 173 0.14 18.76 -4.45
C TYR A 173 1.09 18.26 -5.56
N GLY A 174 1.08 16.95 -5.84
CA GLY A 174 1.96 16.31 -6.81
C GLY A 174 2.07 17.05 -8.16
N ASN A 175 3.27 17.05 -8.73
CA ASN A 175 3.59 17.70 -9.99
C ASN A 175 3.05 16.91 -11.19
N ILE A 176 2.29 17.58 -12.05
CA ILE A 176 1.66 16.92 -13.21
C ILE A 176 2.66 16.33 -14.21
N SER A 177 3.93 16.76 -14.23
CA SER A 177 4.99 16.14 -15.05
C SER A 177 5.19 14.65 -14.74
N TYR A 178 4.81 14.19 -13.54
CA TYR A 178 4.79 12.77 -13.22
C TYR A 178 3.90 11.96 -14.17
N ARG A 179 2.79 12.54 -14.63
CA ARG A 179 1.90 11.87 -15.58
C ARG A 179 2.59 11.59 -16.90
N THR A 180 3.37 12.55 -17.39
CA THR A 180 4.19 12.41 -18.60
C THR A 180 5.28 11.35 -18.42
N TRP A 181 5.95 11.33 -17.25
CA TRP A 181 6.92 10.28 -16.94
C TRP A 181 6.27 8.90 -16.90
N HIS A 182 5.11 8.78 -16.25
CA HIS A 182 4.39 7.51 -16.13
C HIS A 182 3.80 7.05 -17.47
N GLU A 183 3.32 7.97 -18.31
CA GLU A 183 2.85 7.65 -19.68
C GLU A 183 3.99 7.03 -20.50
N ARG A 184 5.18 7.67 -20.48
CA ARG A 184 6.37 7.14 -21.13
C ARG A 184 6.77 5.76 -20.61
N LEU A 185 6.68 5.54 -19.29
CA LEU A 185 6.85 4.22 -18.68
C LEU A 185 5.88 3.21 -19.27
N THR A 186 4.57 3.51 -19.30
CA THR A 186 3.56 2.56 -19.80
C THR A 186 3.71 2.25 -21.28
N GLU A 187 4.10 3.23 -22.11
CA GLU A 187 4.34 3.04 -23.55
C GLU A 187 5.57 2.16 -23.84
N ASN A 188 6.56 2.18 -22.96
CA ASN A 188 7.83 1.47 -23.15
C ASN A 188 7.95 0.21 -22.28
N ALA A 189 7.02 -0.06 -21.37
CA ALA A 189 7.15 -1.15 -20.40
C ALA A 189 7.35 -2.53 -21.06
N GLU A 190 6.61 -2.83 -22.12
CA GLU A 190 6.80 -4.08 -22.87
C GLU A 190 8.19 -4.18 -23.51
N SER A 191 8.65 -3.12 -24.17
CA SER A 191 9.97 -3.10 -24.81
C SER A 191 11.11 -3.24 -23.80
N LEU A 192 10.94 -2.72 -22.58
CA LEU A 192 11.85 -2.92 -21.46
C LEU A 192 11.92 -4.39 -21.03
N MET A 193 10.79 -5.09 -20.92
CA MET A 193 10.76 -6.51 -20.54
C MET A 193 11.42 -7.39 -21.60
N LEU A 194 11.16 -7.13 -22.88
CA LEU A 194 11.70 -7.89 -24.01
C LEU A 194 13.24 -7.86 -24.09
N GLN A 195 13.91 -6.97 -23.36
CA GLN A 195 15.38 -6.91 -23.37
C GLN A 195 16.07 -8.06 -22.62
N PHE A 196 15.35 -8.80 -21.78
CA PHE A 196 15.89 -9.93 -21.01
C PHE A 196 15.04 -11.21 -21.11
N LEU A 197 13.88 -11.17 -21.74
CA LEU A 197 13.04 -12.35 -21.96
C LEU A 197 13.55 -13.20 -23.13
N SER A 198 13.59 -14.52 -22.91
CA SER A 198 13.76 -15.51 -23.98
C SER A 198 12.49 -15.61 -24.83
N ASP A 199 12.63 -16.14 -26.05
CA ASP A 199 11.53 -16.18 -27.04
C ASP A 199 10.27 -16.91 -26.53
N ASP A 200 10.46 -17.99 -25.77
CA ASP A 200 9.39 -18.78 -25.16
C ASP A 200 8.66 -18.06 -24.02
N LEU A 201 9.31 -17.08 -23.38
CA LEU A 201 8.75 -16.27 -22.30
C LEU A 201 8.25 -14.90 -22.77
N LYS A 202 8.46 -14.48 -24.03
CA LYS A 202 7.90 -13.23 -24.57
C LYS A 202 6.39 -13.10 -24.36
N PRO A 203 5.56 -14.15 -24.49
CA PRO A 203 4.12 -14.06 -24.20
C PRO A 203 3.78 -13.69 -22.75
N SER A 204 4.74 -13.78 -21.81
CA SER A 204 4.55 -13.37 -20.42
C SER A 204 4.38 -11.87 -20.23
N THR A 205 4.71 -11.03 -21.23
CA THR A 205 4.58 -9.57 -21.15
C THR A 205 3.15 -9.14 -20.81
N ILE A 206 2.15 -9.85 -21.32
CA ILE A 206 0.73 -9.63 -21.00
C ILE A 206 0.44 -9.67 -19.50
N GLU A 207 1.24 -10.42 -18.75
CA GLU A 207 1.10 -10.61 -17.32
C GLU A 207 2.09 -9.79 -16.49
N ILE A 208 3.38 -9.75 -16.85
CA ILE A 208 4.40 -9.09 -16.03
C ILE A 208 4.43 -7.56 -16.19
N VAL A 209 4.05 -7.03 -17.35
CA VAL A 209 4.06 -5.57 -17.60
C VAL A 209 3.10 -4.80 -16.68
N PRO A 210 1.88 -5.30 -16.41
CA PRO A 210 1.00 -4.66 -15.42
C PRO A 210 1.60 -4.57 -14.01
N TYR A 211 2.26 -5.61 -13.51
CA TYR A 211 2.95 -5.55 -12.20
C TYR A 211 4.05 -4.50 -12.20
N PHE A 212 4.89 -4.50 -13.24
CA PHE A 212 5.97 -3.53 -13.38
C PHE A 212 5.44 -2.09 -13.46
N SER A 213 4.43 -1.84 -14.29
CA SER A 213 3.86 -0.51 -14.48
C SER A 213 3.24 0.04 -13.19
N ASP A 214 2.56 -0.80 -12.40
CA ASP A 214 1.92 -0.39 -11.14
C ASP A 214 2.90 -0.36 -9.94
N SER A 215 4.21 -0.54 -10.18
CA SER A 215 5.27 -0.55 -9.15
C SER A 215 5.75 0.83 -8.72
N PHE A 216 5.40 1.89 -9.46
CA PHE A 216 6.05 3.20 -9.37
C PHE A 216 5.14 4.35 -8.95
N GLY A 217 3.91 4.04 -8.52
CA GLY A 217 2.91 5.01 -8.06
C GLY A 217 1.69 5.10 -8.97
N ASN A 218 0.74 5.97 -8.65
CA ASN A 218 -0.47 6.15 -9.45
C ASN A 218 -0.47 7.48 -10.22
N SER A 219 -0.49 7.42 -11.55
CA SER A 219 -0.47 8.62 -12.41
C SER A 219 -1.62 9.61 -12.14
N SER A 220 -2.83 9.12 -11.87
CA SER A 220 -3.99 9.98 -11.65
C SER A 220 -3.89 10.73 -10.32
N ARG A 221 -3.58 10.01 -9.24
CA ARG A 221 -3.48 10.55 -7.87
C ARG A 221 -2.14 11.22 -7.57
N ILE A 222 -1.10 10.92 -8.36
CA ILE A 222 0.28 11.40 -8.15
C ILE A 222 0.75 11.02 -6.74
N ASP A 223 0.52 9.75 -6.38
CA ASP A 223 0.87 9.18 -5.08
C ASP A 223 1.69 7.90 -5.24
N TYR A 224 2.41 7.52 -4.17
CA TYR A 224 3.17 6.28 -4.06
C TYR A 224 3.08 5.74 -2.64
N GLY A 225 3.18 4.42 -2.46
CA GLY A 225 3.14 3.80 -1.14
C GLY A 225 3.43 2.30 -1.20
N THR A 226 3.25 1.63 -0.06
CA THR A 226 3.64 0.22 0.15
C THR A 226 2.91 -0.77 -0.77
N GLY A 227 1.74 -0.43 -1.30
CA GLY A 227 1.06 -1.24 -2.32
C GLY A 227 1.84 -1.29 -3.63
N HIS A 228 2.39 -0.15 -4.06
CA HIS A 228 3.23 -0.06 -5.27
C HIS A 228 4.58 -0.76 -5.06
N GLU A 229 5.20 -0.59 -3.88
CA GLU A 229 6.38 -1.35 -3.49
C GLU A 229 6.13 -2.88 -3.51
N THR A 230 4.96 -3.30 -3.05
CA THR A 230 4.54 -4.70 -3.05
C THR A 230 4.32 -5.22 -4.47
N ASN A 231 3.83 -4.40 -5.41
CA ASN A 231 3.78 -4.74 -6.83
C ASN A 231 5.17 -4.90 -7.45
N PHE A 232 6.16 -4.10 -7.03
CA PHE A 232 7.55 -4.29 -7.49
C PHE A 232 8.11 -5.63 -7.02
N ALA A 233 7.86 -5.99 -5.77
CA ALA A 233 8.23 -7.30 -5.25
C ALA A 233 7.45 -8.44 -5.93
N ALA A 234 6.19 -8.23 -6.29
CA ALA A 234 5.39 -9.18 -7.07
C ALA A 234 5.95 -9.39 -8.47
N TRP A 235 6.40 -8.33 -9.13
CA TRP A 235 7.10 -8.42 -10.41
C TRP A 235 8.39 -9.25 -10.29
N LEU A 236 9.23 -8.98 -9.28
CA LEU A 236 10.43 -9.79 -9.00
C LEU A 236 10.10 -11.26 -8.73
N TYR A 237 9.03 -11.52 -7.97
CA TYR A 237 8.55 -12.87 -7.72
C TYR A 237 8.09 -13.57 -9.00
N CYS A 238 7.38 -12.87 -9.89
CA CYS A 238 7.00 -13.40 -11.21
C CYS A 238 8.22 -13.77 -12.05
N LEU A 239 9.28 -12.97 -12.04
CA LEU A 239 10.54 -13.32 -12.70
C LEU A 239 11.20 -14.56 -12.10
N ALA A 240 11.18 -14.69 -10.77
CA ALA A 240 11.67 -15.90 -10.09
C ALA A 240 10.82 -17.15 -10.41
N ARG A 241 9.49 -17.00 -10.49
CA ARG A 241 8.56 -18.07 -10.90
C ARG A 241 8.82 -18.56 -12.31
N MET A 242 9.26 -17.68 -13.22
CA MET A 242 9.66 -18.05 -14.58
C MET A 242 11.11 -18.57 -14.68
N GLY A 243 11.85 -18.64 -13.57
CA GLY A 243 13.25 -19.06 -13.57
C GLY A 243 14.23 -18.06 -14.20
N ILE A 244 13.77 -16.83 -14.46
CA ILE A 244 14.60 -15.73 -15.00
C ILE A 244 15.57 -15.23 -13.93
N ILE A 245 15.06 -15.05 -12.70
CA ILE A 245 15.86 -14.77 -11.51
C ILE A 245 15.97 -16.07 -10.72
N LYS A 246 17.19 -16.44 -10.33
CA LYS A 246 17.44 -17.65 -9.53
C LYS A 246 17.81 -17.30 -8.09
N GLU A 247 17.81 -18.31 -7.21
CA GLU A 247 18.19 -18.10 -5.79
C GLU A 247 19.62 -17.55 -5.64
N GLU A 248 20.53 -17.92 -6.54
CA GLU A 248 21.90 -17.38 -6.59
C GLU A 248 21.93 -15.85 -6.87
N ASP A 249 20.90 -15.30 -7.50
CA ASP A 249 20.78 -13.85 -7.75
C ASP A 249 20.18 -13.08 -6.56
N TYR A 250 19.58 -13.73 -5.57
CA TYR A 250 18.73 -13.04 -4.57
C TYR A 250 19.46 -11.95 -3.79
N GLN A 251 20.73 -12.18 -3.45
CA GLN A 251 21.54 -11.15 -2.80
C GLN A 251 21.69 -9.91 -3.69
N ALA A 252 21.91 -10.09 -5.00
CA ALA A 252 22.02 -9.00 -5.96
C ALA A 252 20.66 -8.34 -6.28
N VAL A 253 19.55 -9.10 -6.23
CA VAL A 253 18.20 -8.53 -6.30
C VAL A 253 18.01 -7.51 -5.18
N VAL A 254 18.47 -7.81 -3.95
CA VAL A 254 18.38 -6.84 -2.85
C VAL A 254 19.43 -5.74 -2.97
N ALA A 255 20.70 -6.10 -3.10
CA ALA A 255 21.84 -5.18 -3.01
C ALA A 255 22.08 -4.32 -4.26
N ARG A 256 21.48 -4.66 -5.40
CA ARG A 256 21.60 -3.91 -6.66
C ARG A 256 20.24 -3.42 -7.12
N VAL A 257 19.32 -4.34 -7.42
CA VAL A 257 18.02 -4.01 -8.02
C VAL A 257 17.16 -3.19 -7.07
N PHE A 258 17.00 -3.65 -5.83
CA PHE A 258 16.13 -2.97 -4.86
C PHE A 258 16.73 -1.65 -4.33
N VAL A 259 18.07 -1.56 -4.23
CA VAL A 259 18.76 -0.28 -3.96
C VAL A 259 18.46 0.74 -5.06
N LYS A 260 18.62 0.35 -6.33
CA LYS A 260 18.35 1.24 -7.48
C LYS A 260 16.88 1.61 -7.59
N TYR A 261 15.98 0.67 -7.28
CA TYR A 261 14.55 0.95 -7.16
C TYR A 261 14.27 2.03 -6.11
N LEU A 262 14.85 1.91 -4.92
CA LEU A 262 14.68 2.88 -3.85
C LEU A 262 15.22 4.27 -4.21
N ASP A 263 16.38 4.32 -4.87
CA ASP A 263 16.94 5.58 -5.39
C ASP A 263 16.02 6.24 -6.43
N LEU A 264 15.46 5.46 -7.35
CA LEU A 264 14.47 5.93 -8.31
C LEU A 264 13.22 6.47 -7.61
N MET A 265 12.69 5.75 -6.62
CA MET A 265 11.48 6.17 -5.88
C MET A 265 11.71 7.46 -5.11
N ARG A 266 12.84 7.60 -4.41
CA ARG A 266 13.20 8.85 -3.74
C ARG A 266 13.32 10.02 -4.72
N LYS A 267 13.88 9.77 -5.91
CA LYS A 267 13.96 10.80 -6.96
C LYS A 267 12.58 11.21 -7.47
N LEU A 268 11.68 10.26 -7.75
CA LEU A 268 10.29 10.58 -8.14
C LEU A 268 9.54 11.36 -7.04
N GLN A 269 9.63 10.89 -5.80
CA GLN A 269 9.00 11.51 -4.63
C GLN A 269 9.44 12.97 -4.47
N LEU A 270 10.74 13.26 -4.61
CA LEU A 270 11.27 14.60 -4.44
C LEU A 270 11.04 15.50 -5.66
N VAL A 271 11.25 15.00 -6.88
CA VAL A 271 11.17 15.82 -8.10
C VAL A 271 9.73 16.14 -8.46
N TYR A 272 8.82 15.18 -8.29
CA TYR A 272 7.41 15.35 -8.60
C TYR A 272 6.52 15.53 -7.39
N SER A 273 7.07 15.65 -6.17
CA SER A 273 6.30 15.84 -4.94
C SER A 273 5.17 14.82 -4.78
N LEU A 274 5.46 13.53 -5.03
CA LEU A 274 4.45 12.47 -4.90
C LEU A 274 3.85 12.47 -3.50
N GLU A 275 2.56 12.23 -3.38
CA GLU A 275 1.89 12.12 -2.08
C GLU A 275 2.04 10.69 -1.50
N PRO A 276 2.10 10.54 -0.17
CA PRO A 276 2.03 9.22 0.47
C PRO A 276 0.66 8.54 0.26
N ALA A 277 0.64 7.43 -0.46
CA ALA A 277 -0.55 6.62 -0.70
C ALA A 277 -0.87 5.74 0.50
N GLY A 278 -2.07 5.88 1.08
CA GLY A 278 -2.49 5.05 2.21
C GLY A 278 -1.70 5.29 3.49
N SER A 279 -1.00 6.42 3.62
CA SER A 279 -0.22 6.74 4.82
C SER A 279 -1.12 6.80 6.06
N HIS A 280 -0.68 6.11 7.12
CA HIS A 280 -1.24 6.23 8.45
C HIS A 280 -0.72 7.49 9.18
N GLY A 281 -0.07 8.41 8.46
CA GLY A 281 0.64 9.55 9.04
C GLY A 281 1.76 9.07 9.95
N VAL A 282 1.87 9.69 11.13
CA VAL A 282 2.87 9.33 12.15
C VAL A 282 2.74 7.89 12.68
N TRP A 283 1.65 7.18 12.37
CA TRP A 283 1.40 5.81 12.83
C TRP A 283 1.84 4.73 11.84
N GLY A 284 2.30 5.13 10.64
CA GLY A 284 2.95 4.22 9.69
C GLY A 284 4.40 3.94 10.07
N LEU A 285 4.98 2.88 9.52
CA LEU A 285 6.42 2.62 9.65
C LEU A 285 7.23 3.73 8.96
N ASP A 286 6.85 4.06 7.73
CA ASP A 286 7.37 5.15 6.90
C ASP A 286 6.24 5.62 5.98
N ASP A 287 6.39 6.80 5.36
CA ASP A 287 5.37 7.36 4.47
C ASP A 287 5.19 6.53 3.20
N TYR A 288 6.25 5.90 2.71
CA TYR A 288 6.28 5.28 1.39
C TYR A 288 6.66 3.81 1.40
N HIS A 289 7.61 3.42 2.26
CA HIS A 289 8.34 2.17 2.12
C HIS A 289 8.22 1.24 3.34
N PHE A 290 8.31 -0.06 3.10
CA PHE A 290 8.34 -1.09 4.15
C PHE A 290 9.50 -2.07 3.94
N LEU A 291 9.60 -2.64 2.74
CA LEU A 291 10.59 -3.68 2.42
C LEU A 291 12.06 -3.25 2.65
N PRO A 292 12.48 -1.99 2.41
CA PRO A 292 13.83 -1.57 2.75
C PRO A 292 14.21 -1.76 4.22
N PHE A 293 13.25 -1.63 5.13
CA PHE A 293 13.48 -1.86 6.56
C PHE A 293 13.61 -3.35 6.88
N ILE A 294 12.88 -4.22 6.17
CA ILE A 294 13.07 -5.67 6.29
C ILE A 294 14.48 -6.04 5.82
N PHE A 295 14.83 -5.69 4.58
CA PHE A 295 16.12 -6.05 4.01
C PHE A 295 17.29 -5.43 4.78
N GLY A 296 17.19 -4.13 5.08
CA GLY A 296 18.22 -3.41 5.82
C GLY A 296 18.40 -3.88 7.26
N SER A 297 17.33 -4.32 7.95
CA SER A 297 17.49 -4.91 9.28
C SER A 297 18.18 -6.27 9.21
N SER A 298 17.98 -7.04 8.12
CA SER A 298 18.68 -8.29 7.88
C SER A 298 20.18 -8.08 7.66
N GLN A 299 20.58 -7.05 6.91
CA GLN A 299 22.00 -6.67 6.74
C GLN A 299 22.72 -6.43 8.07
N LEU A 300 21.99 -5.95 9.07
CA LEU A 300 22.52 -5.56 10.38
C LEU A 300 22.41 -6.68 11.44
N ILE A 301 21.84 -7.84 11.09
CA ILE A 301 21.83 -9.00 11.99
C ILE A 301 23.26 -9.37 12.38
N ASP A 302 23.46 -9.59 13.68
CA ASP A 302 24.74 -9.91 14.31
C ASP A 302 25.86 -8.87 14.09
N HIS A 303 25.52 -7.67 13.62
CA HIS A 303 26.49 -6.59 13.47
C HIS A 303 27.12 -6.23 14.83
N LYS A 304 28.46 -6.19 14.84
CA LYS A 304 29.27 -6.11 16.07
C LYS A 304 28.99 -4.84 16.88
N TYR A 305 28.90 -3.70 16.21
CA TYR A 305 28.84 -2.38 16.85
C TYR A 305 27.48 -1.68 16.71
N MET A 306 26.96 -1.57 15.48
CA MET A 306 25.66 -0.96 15.19
C MET A 306 24.50 -1.81 15.73
N LYS A 307 23.69 -1.22 16.62
CA LYS A 307 22.47 -1.81 17.20
C LYS A 307 21.24 -1.02 16.74
N PRO A 308 20.01 -1.48 16.96
CA PRO A 308 18.81 -0.72 16.56
C PRO A 308 18.81 0.74 17.03
N LYS A 309 19.21 1.02 18.28
CA LYS A 309 19.37 2.38 18.81
C LYS A 309 20.38 3.26 18.07
N SER A 310 21.28 2.69 17.27
CA SER A 310 22.30 3.43 16.53
C SER A 310 21.71 4.33 15.44
N ILE A 311 20.43 4.17 15.08
CA ILE A 311 19.74 5.06 14.14
C ILE A 311 19.68 6.52 14.63
N HIS A 312 19.87 6.74 15.93
CA HIS A 312 19.91 8.08 16.55
C HIS A 312 21.28 8.75 16.50
N ASN A 313 22.32 8.02 16.09
CA ASN A 313 23.67 8.56 15.99
C ASN A 313 23.92 9.09 14.57
N GLU A 314 24.08 10.41 14.44
CA GLU A 314 24.28 11.07 13.14
C GLU A 314 25.58 10.62 12.45
N ASP A 315 26.69 10.45 13.17
CA ASP A 315 27.95 9.98 12.58
C ASP A 315 27.76 8.58 11.95
N ILE A 316 26.99 7.70 12.58
CA ILE A 316 26.69 6.38 12.02
C ILE A 316 25.86 6.52 10.74
N LEU A 317 24.85 7.39 10.74
CA LEU A 317 24.04 7.60 9.55
C LEU A 317 24.86 8.18 8.40
N GLU A 318 25.68 9.20 8.65
CA GLU A 318 26.51 9.85 7.64
C GLU A 318 27.52 8.89 7.02
N ASN A 319 28.16 8.04 7.83
CA ASN A 319 29.24 7.17 7.36
C ASN A 319 28.77 5.82 6.79
N PHE A 320 27.59 5.33 7.18
CA PHE A 320 27.16 3.95 6.85
C PHE A 320 25.85 3.85 6.06
N SER A 321 25.15 4.96 5.78
CA SER A 321 23.91 4.94 5.00
C SER A 321 24.08 4.48 3.55
N SER A 322 25.28 4.55 2.96
CA SER A 322 25.54 3.99 1.63
C SER A 322 25.65 2.47 1.62
N GLU A 323 25.93 1.87 2.79
CA GLU A 323 26.21 0.43 2.92
C GLU A 323 25.03 -0.37 3.49
N TYR A 324 24.15 0.28 4.25
CA TYR A 324 23.04 -0.35 4.94
C TYR A 324 21.71 0.34 4.62
N MET A 325 20.81 -0.39 3.99
CA MET A 325 19.54 0.12 3.48
C MET A 325 18.63 0.68 4.58
N TYR A 326 18.64 0.08 5.79
CA TYR A 326 17.87 0.59 6.93
C TYR A 326 18.35 1.99 7.32
N LEU A 327 19.67 2.16 7.44
CA LEU A 327 20.28 3.45 7.80
C LEU A 327 20.05 4.47 6.70
N SER A 328 20.15 4.06 5.43
CA SER A 328 19.78 4.88 4.27
C SER A 328 18.37 5.45 4.39
N CYS A 329 17.39 4.62 4.77
CA CYS A 329 16.02 5.07 4.98
C CYS A 329 15.88 6.05 6.13
N ILE A 330 16.52 5.78 7.28
CA ILE A 330 16.51 6.72 8.42
C ILE A 330 17.14 8.06 8.03
N GLY A 331 18.30 8.03 7.36
CA GLY A 331 18.98 9.24 6.89
C GLY A 331 18.10 10.05 5.93
N PHE A 332 17.38 9.36 5.02
CA PHE A 332 16.42 10.02 4.13
C PHE A 332 15.27 10.67 4.91
N ILE A 333 14.66 9.96 5.85
CA ILE A 333 13.57 10.48 6.70
C ILE A 333 14.02 11.73 7.46
N LYS A 334 15.16 11.68 8.15
CA LYS A 334 15.71 12.83 8.91
C LYS A 334 16.04 14.03 8.01
N LYS A 335 16.39 13.78 6.74
CA LYS A 335 16.64 14.85 5.76
C LYS A 335 15.34 15.57 5.39
N VAL A 336 14.27 14.81 5.08
CA VAL A 336 13.03 15.34 4.51
C VAL A 336 12.02 15.80 5.57
N LYS A 337 11.93 15.14 6.73
CA LYS A 337 11.07 15.54 7.84
C LYS A 337 11.85 16.43 8.81
N LYS A 338 11.18 17.45 9.37
CA LYS A 338 11.76 18.38 10.34
C LYS A 338 11.15 18.13 11.72
N GLY A 339 11.92 18.37 12.78
CA GLY A 339 11.51 18.15 14.16
C GLY A 339 12.23 16.95 14.79
N LEU A 340 11.78 16.54 15.96
CA LEU A 340 12.34 15.38 16.65
C LEU A 340 11.89 14.10 15.97
N PHE A 341 12.81 13.14 15.84
CA PHE A 341 12.53 11.86 15.17
C PHE A 341 11.36 11.11 15.82
N ALA A 342 11.30 11.10 17.15
CA ALA A 342 10.21 10.51 17.92
C ALA A 342 8.84 11.17 17.67
N GLU A 343 8.78 12.42 17.18
CA GLU A 343 7.50 13.11 16.91
C GLU A 343 6.96 12.79 15.52
N HIS A 344 7.83 12.73 14.51
CA HIS A 344 7.41 12.53 13.12
C HIS A 344 7.52 11.07 12.64
N SER A 345 8.23 10.23 13.39
CA SER A 345 8.47 8.80 13.11
C SER A 345 8.48 7.95 14.40
N PRO A 346 7.44 8.06 15.26
CA PRO A 346 7.41 7.40 16.58
C PRO A 346 7.57 5.87 16.49
N LEU A 347 6.99 5.21 15.48
CA LEU A 347 7.10 3.76 15.37
C LEU A 347 8.54 3.28 15.10
N LEU A 348 9.30 3.99 14.24
CA LEU A 348 10.71 3.69 14.02
C LEU A 348 11.55 4.02 15.26
N ASP A 349 11.16 5.06 16.01
CA ASP A 349 11.79 5.42 17.29
C ASP A 349 11.59 4.31 18.32
N ASP A 350 10.36 3.81 18.49
CA ASP A 350 10.04 2.69 19.37
C ASP A 350 10.79 1.41 18.97
N ILE A 351 10.84 1.10 17.66
CA ILE A 351 11.59 -0.06 17.13
C ILE A 351 13.08 0.04 17.45
N SER A 352 13.64 1.26 17.55
CA SER A 352 15.04 1.46 17.92
C SER A 352 15.36 0.98 19.35
N GLY A 353 14.34 0.86 20.21
CA GLY A 353 14.43 0.30 21.56
C GLY A 353 14.52 -1.23 21.60
N VAL A 354 14.27 -1.92 20.48
CA VAL A 354 14.38 -3.39 20.40
C VAL A 354 15.87 -3.80 20.56
N PRO A 355 16.18 -4.86 21.34
CA PRO A 355 17.56 -5.10 21.77
C PRO A 355 18.52 -5.55 20.67
N ASN A 356 18.02 -6.13 19.57
CA ASN A 356 18.87 -6.61 18.47
C ASN A 356 18.13 -6.64 17.12
N TRP A 357 18.90 -6.59 16.05
CA TRP A 357 18.41 -6.55 14.67
C TRP A 357 17.67 -7.82 14.23
N ASN A 358 18.00 -8.99 14.78
CA ASN A 358 17.26 -10.23 14.48
C ASN A 358 15.80 -10.14 14.95
N LYS A 359 15.57 -9.57 16.15
CA LYS A 359 14.22 -9.29 16.65
C LYS A 359 13.52 -8.19 15.84
N VAL A 360 14.24 -7.15 15.43
CA VAL A 360 13.69 -6.10 14.54
C VAL A 360 13.22 -6.73 13.22
N ASN A 361 14.08 -7.48 12.54
CA ASN A 361 13.76 -8.13 11.27
C ASN A 361 12.57 -9.10 11.40
N SER A 362 12.58 -9.95 12.43
CA SER A 362 11.47 -10.86 12.73
C SER A 362 10.16 -10.10 12.97
N GLY A 363 10.19 -9.00 13.72
CA GLY A 363 9.04 -8.15 13.98
C GLY A 363 8.52 -7.47 12.71
N LEU A 364 9.42 -6.95 11.87
CA LEU A 364 9.08 -6.30 10.61
C LEU A 364 8.47 -7.29 9.59
N LEU A 365 8.94 -8.53 9.52
CA LEU A 365 8.32 -9.55 8.69
C LEU A 365 6.87 -9.85 9.10
N LYS A 366 6.61 -9.95 10.41
CA LYS A 366 5.23 -10.11 10.94
C LYS A 366 4.38 -8.87 10.67
N MET A 367 4.96 -7.69 10.87
CA MET A 367 4.27 -6.43 10.66
C MET A 367 3.97 -6.18 9.18
N TYR A 368 4.85 -6.54 8.24
CA TYR A 368 4.57 -6.45 6.80
C TYR A 368 3.38 -7.29 6.40
N LYS A 369 3.30 -8.52 6.93
CA LYS A 369 2.15 -9.38 6.73
C LYS A 369 0.86 -8.72 7.25
N ALA A 370 0.84 -8.24 8.49
CA ALA A 370 -0.36 -7.71 9.12
C ALA A 370 -0.77 -6.30 8.61
N GLU A 371 0.19 -5.42 8.38
CA GLU A 371 -0.02 -4.01 8.08
C GLU A 371 0.08 -3.68 6.58
N VAL A 372 0.53 -4.62 5.75
CA VAL A 372 0.51 -4.47 4.28
C VAL A 372 -0.35 -5.56 3.65
N LEU A 373 0.02 -6.84 3.79
CA LEU A 373 -0.63 -7.94 3.06
C LEU A 373 -2.04 -8.30 3.58
N GLU A 374 -2.37 -7.93 4.81
CA GLU A 374 -3.70 -8.15 5.41
C GLU A 374 -4.59 -6.90 5.39
N LYS A 375 -4.13 -5.79 4.79
CA LYS A 375 -4.91 -4.54 4.69
C LYS A 375 -5.61 -4.41 3.33
N VAL A 376 -6.93 -4.46 3.33
CA VAL A 376 -7.76 -4.27 2.13
C VAL A 376 -7.44 -2.97 1.39
N PRO A 377 -7.30 -1.80 2.06
CA PRO A 377 -7.02 -0.55 1.34
C PRO A 377 -5.72 -0.57 0.53
N ILE A 378 -4.75 -1.40 0.93
CA ILE A 378 -3.48 -1.58 0.23
C ILE A 378 -3.63 -2.68 -0.82
N MET A 379 -4.07 -3.87 -0.41
CA MET A 379 -4.09 -5.06 -1.26
C MET A 379 -5.21 -5.08 -2.30
N GLN A 380 -6.20 -4.20 -2.23
CA GLN A 380 -7.20 -4.02 -3.29
C GLN A 380 -6.57 -3.62 -4.64
N HIS A 381 -5.36 -3.06 -4.62
CA HIS A 381 -4.60 -2.68 -5.80
C HIS A 381 -3.70 -3.81 -6.33
N PHE A 382 -3.48 -4.87 -5.54
CA PHE A 382 -2.65 -6.00 -5.93
C PHE A 382 -3.30 -6.80 -7.08
N LEU A 383 -2.49 -7.18 -8.06
CA LEU A 383 -2.94 -7.83 -9.28
C LEU A 383 -2.77 -9.36 -9.21
N PHE A 384 -3.72 -10.10 -9.77
CA PHE A 384 -3.71 -11.57 -9.79
C PHE A 384 -3.82 -12.09 -11.22
N GLY A 385 -2.81 -12.87 -11.62
CA GLY A 385 -2.64 -13.48 -12.93
C GLY A 385 -2.49 -15.01 -12.82
N TRP A 386 -1.80 -15.64 -13.77
CA TRP A 386 -1.51 -17.06 -13.72
C TRP A 386 -0.24 -17.39 -12.90
N LEU A 387 0.76 -16.50 -12.91
CA LEU A 387 1.94 -16.52 -12.05
C LEU A 387 1.56 -16.23 -10.59
N LEU A 388 0.62 -15.32 -10.35
CA LEU A 388 0.10 -14.97 -9.02
C LEU A 388 -1.41 -15.25 -8.95
N LYS A 389 -1.78 -16.49 -8.63
CA LYS A 389 -3.19 -16.94 -8.59
C LYS A 389 -3.90 -16.62 -7.29
#